data_AF-A0A934ZJR1-F1
#
_entry.id   AF-A0A934ZJR1-F1
#
_cell.length_a   1.000
_cell.length_b   1.000
_cell.length_c   1.000
_cell.angle_alpha   90.00
_cell.angle_beta   90.00
_cell.angle_gamma   90.00
#
_symmetry.space_group_name_H-M   'P 1'
#
loop_
_entity.id
_entity.type
_entity.pdbx_description
1 polymer ?
#
loop_
_entity_poly.entity_id
_entity_poly.type
_entity_poly.pdbx_seq_one_letter_code
_entity_poly.pdbx_strand_id
1 'polypeptide(L)'
;MIGSAALFLVAMSGAGQLRTVQPLPATLTLQGEAAAPSAWSLDVSLRVTRYGLDGGMLRRNRWLAQSATRATDATPATPSVAPTAASTEASATPAASTCETCDIDCETCRESDRQARYVMRRRSSLLRTHRAFGIAAWSSLLVTEALGTILAINSPTWFGDGACASDPSAFGCGSGTIGALHLASSFVTTGLYATAGILAIAAPDPDNASVGDDRASSTLRLHKTLAWVHGAGMILMPILGILGSRVSDPDVGRAFRTVHTGVGYATFAALSWAMYLELF
;
A
#
# COMPACT_ATOMS: atom_id res chain seq x y z
N MET A 1 -13.70 4.52 4.46
CA MET A 1 -13.41 5.94 4.74
C MET A 1 -12.03 6.19 4.16
N ILE A 2 -11.97 6.73 2.94
CA ILE A 2 -10.75 6.97 2.18
C ILE A 2 -10.79 8.45 1.83
N GLY A 3 -9.85 9.23 2.36
CA GLY A 3 -9.81 10.65 2.12
C GLY A 3 -8.83 11.32 3.07
N SER A 4 -7.53 11.20 2.77
CA SER A 4 -6.45 12.15 3.13
C SER A 4 -5.06 11.52 2.92
N ALA A 5 -4.73 11.12 1.68
CA ALA A 5 -3.36 10.70 1.35
C ALA A 5 -2.81 11.33 0.05
N ALA A 6 -3.56 12.26 -0.58
CA ALA A 6 -3.20 12.82 -1.88
C ALA A 6 -2.49 14.20 -1.82
N LEU A 7 -2.08 14.67 -0.65
CA LEU A 7 -1.53 16.03 -0.49
C LEU A 7 -0.10 16.03 0.05
N PHE A 8 0.87 15.42 -0.65
CA PHE A 8 2.29 15.66 -0.32
C PHE A 8 3.29 15.61 -1.49
N LEU A 9 2.83 15.64 -2.74
CA LEU A 9 3.70 15.50 -3.92
C LEU A 9 3.95 16.78 -4.74
N VAL A 10 3.64 17.98 -4.20
CA VAL A 10 3.80 19.26 -4.95
C VAL A 10 4.74 20.28 -4.27
N ALA A 11 5.28 20.03 -3.08
CA ALA A 11 6.00 21.07 -2.32
C ALA A 11 7.55 21.09 -2.46
N MET A 12 8.11 20.79 -3.64
CA MET A 12 9.58 20.91 -3.88
C MET A 12 9.90 21.55 -5.24
N SER A 13 9.27 22.69 -5.55
CA SER A 13 9.74 23.58 -6.63
C SER A 13 9.43 25.03 -6.28
N GLY A 14 10.48 25.85 -6.17
CA GLY A 14 10.36 27.31 -6.20
C GLY A 14 10.60 28.03 -4.86
N ALA A 15 11.86 28.36 -4.58
CA ALA A 15 12.18 29.51 -3.75
C ALA A 15 11.88 30.79 -4.57
N GLY A 16 10.82 31.49 -4.22
CA GLY A 16 10.46 32.79 -4.78
C GLY A 16 9.54 33.54 -3.83
N GLN A 17 9.91 34.76 -3.47
CA GLN A 17 9.19 35.64 -2.54
C GLN A 17 7.70 35.75 -2.88
N LEU A 18 6.83 35.37 -1.95
CA LEU A 18 5.38 35.56 -2.08
C LEU A 18 4.99 36.94 -1.55
N ARG A 19 4.57 37.83 -2.47
CA ARG A 19 3.74 39.00 -2.14
C ARG A 19 2.36 38.51 -1.71
N THR A 20 1.84 39.10 -0.63
CA THR A 20 0.49 38.89 -0.12
C THR A 20 -0.55 39.41 -1.11
N VAL A 21 -1.32 38.50 -1.72
CA VAL A 21 -2.55 38.81 -2.46
C VAL A 21 -3.74 38.29 -1.65
N GLN A 22 -4.71 39.17 -1.45
CA GLN A 22 -5.92 38.97 -0.65
C GLN A 22 -6.92 38.06 -1.40
N PRO A 23 -7.58 37.07 -0.76
CA PRO A 23 -8.48 36.16 -1.46
C PRO A 23 -9.84 36.82 -1.74
N LEU A 24 -10.29 36.75 -3.00
CA LEU A 24 -11.67 37.01 -3.41
C LEU A 24 -12.54 35.75 -3.15
N PRO A 25 -13.83 35.91 -2.80
CA PRO A 25 -14.73 34.78 -2.60
C PRO A 25 -15.01 34.08 -3.95
N ALA A 26 -14.65 32.81 -4.05
CA ALA A 26 -14.97 31.97 -5.22
C ALA A 26 -16.41 31.46 -5.10
N THR A 27 -17.34 32.11 -5.81
CA THR A 27 -18.68 31.59 -6.06
C THR A 27 -18.61 30.59 -7.21
N LEU A 28 -18.93 29.32 -6.95
CA LEU A 28 -18.86 28.25 -7.94
C LEU A 28 -20.20 28.18 -8.69
N THR A 29 -20.22 28.67 -9.94
CA THR A 29 -21.37 28.58 -10.83
C THR A 29 -21.26 27.33 -11.71
N LEU A 30 -22.25 26.44 -11.61
CA LEU A 30 -22.39 25.28 -12.51
C LEU A 30 -22.96 25.74 -13.85
N GLN A 31 -22.11 25.83 -14.88
CA GLN A 31 -22.55 25.97 -16.27
C GLN A 31 -22.94 24.59 -16.83
N GLY A 32 -24.18 24.46 -17.31
CA GLY A 32 -24.77 23.21 -17.78
C GLY A 32 -24.41 22.80 -19.21
N GLU A 33 -23.21 23.13 -19.70
CA GLU A 33 -22.73 22.62 -20.99
C GLU A 33 -21.84 21.39 -20.76
N ALA A 34 -22.26 20.26 -21.33
CA ALA A 34 -21.55 18.99 -21.23
C ALA A 34 -20.19 19.09 -21.93
N ALA A 35 -19.13 19.23 -21.14
CA ALA A 35 -17.76 19.07 -21.63
C ALA A 35 -17.54 17.61 -22.08
N ALA A 36 -16.93 17.43 -23.26
CA ALA A 36 -16.55 16.11 -23.73
C ALA A 36 -15.58 15.45 -22.73
N PRO A 37 -15.78 14.17 -22.36
CA PRO A 37 -14.98 13.52 -21.32
C PRO A 37 -13.51 13.42 -21.75
N SER A 38 -12.61 13.96 -20.93
CA SER A 38 -11.17 13.72 -21.05
C SER A 38 -10.83 12.36 -20.41
N ALA A 39 -9.73 11.74 -20.83
CA ALA A 39 -9.29 10.42 -20.36
C ALA A 39 -8.96 10.32 -18.85
N TRP A 40 -9.22 11.38 -18.08
CA TRP A 40 -8.94 11.52 -16.66
C TRP A 40 -10.10 12.18 -15.88
N SER A 41 -11.31 12.28 -16.45
CA SER A 41 -12.48 12.75 -15.69
C SER A 41 -13.00 11.65 -14.77
N LEU A 42 -12.91 11.88 -13.45
CA LEU A 42 -13.62 11.11 -12.44
C LEU A 42 -15.07 11.60 -12.38
N ASP A 43 -16.00 10.76 -12.81
CA ASP A 43 -17.44 11.06 -12.71
C ASP A 43 -17.93 10.69 -11.30
N VAL A 44 -18.41 11.70 -10.55
CA VAL A 44 -18.91 11.53 -9.18
C VAL A 44 -20.40 11.80 -9.18
N SER A 45 -21.21 10.74 -9.27
CA SER A 45 -22.66 10.88 -9.16
C SER A 45 -23.07 10.97 -7.67
N LEU A 46 -23.57 12.12 -7.25
CA LEU A 46 -24.24 12.27 -5.96
C LEU A 46 -25.75 12.14 -6.16
N ARG A 47 -26.38 11.21 -5.42
CA ARG A 47 -27.85 11.11 -5.35
C ARG A 47 -28.31 11.76 -4.06
N VAL A 48 -29.06 12.85 -4.19
CA VAL A 48 -29.73 13.49 -3.05
C VAL A 48 -31.06 12.80 -2.83
N THR A 49 -31.31 12.30 -1.63
CA THR A 49 -32.64 11.82 -1.23
C THR A 49 -33.20 12.67 -0.10
N ARG A 50 -34.51 12.57 0.15
CA ARG A 50 -35.29 13.42 1.05
C ARG A 50 -34.87 13.35 2.54
N TYR A 51 -33.94 12.46 2.91
CA TYR A 51 -33.52 12.24 4.30
C TYR A 51 -31.99 12.25 4.54
N GLY A 52 -31.17 12.66 3.56
CA GLY A 52 -29.71 12.83 3.78
C GLY A 52 -28.84 12.58 2.56
N LEU A 53 -27.56 13.00 2.66
CA LEU A 53 -26.50 12.74 1.69
C LEU A 53 -25.90 11.34 1.94
N ASP A 54 -26.33 10.34 1.18
CA ASP A 54 -25.62 9.05 1.15
C ASP A 54 -24.38 9.18 0.27
N GLY A 55 -23.21 9.19 0.91
CA GLY A 55 -21.92 9.02 0.24
C GLY A 55 -21.86 7.62 -0.37
N GLY A 56 -22.07 7.51 -1.68
CA GLY A 56 -22.06 6.25 -2.42
C GLY A 56 -20.71 5.53 -2.34
N MET A 57 -20.55 4.65 -1.36
CA MET A 57 -19.57 3.58 -1.43
C MET A 57 -20.05 2.54 -2.44
N LEU A 58 -19.32 2.45 -3.56
CA LEU A 58 -19.09 1.27 -4.40
C LEU A 58 -20.04 0.09 -4.16
N ARG A 59 -21.27 0.18 -4.68
CA ARG A 59 -22.07 -1.01 -4.98
C ARG A 59 -21.54 -1.64 -6.27
N ARG A 60 -20.56 -2.53 -6.13
CA ARG A 60 -20.38 -3.63 -7.08
C ARG A 60 -20.42 -4.93 -6.27
N ASN A 61 -21.35 -5.81 -6.68
CA ASN A 61 -21.35 -7.25 -6.41
C ASN A 61 -21.98 -7.78 -5.11
N ARG A 62 -23.16 -7.27 -4.70
CA ARG A 62 -24.01 -8.04 -3.74
C ARG A 62 -24.64 -9.29 -4.37
N TRP A 63 -24.62 -9.42 -5.70
CA TRP A 63 -25.23 -10.54 -6.42
C TRP A 63 -24.34 -11.79 -6.49
N LEU A 64 -23.01 -11.66 -6.35
CA LEU A 64 -22.07 -12.80 -6.44
C LEU A 64 -21.93 -13.58 -5.13
N ALA A 65 -22.25 -12.98 -3.98
CA ALA A 65 -22.18 -13.66 -2.68
C ALA A 65 -23.37 -14.63 -2.42
N GLN A 66 -24.48 -14.49 -3.14
CA GLN A 66 -25.67 -15.34 -2.97
C GLN A 66 -25.63 -16.64 -3.79
N SER A 67 -24.81 -16.70 -4.84
CA SER A 67 -24.65 -17.93 -5.65
C SER A 67 -23.64 -18.91 -5.07
N ALA A 68 -22.64 -18.43 -4.32
CA ALA A 68 -21.61 -19.28 -3.71
C ALA A 68 -22.10 -20.06 -2.47
N THR A 69 -23.09 -19.55 -1.73
CA THR A 69 -23.60 -20.20 -0.51
C THR A 69 -24.58 -21.34 -0.78
N ARG A 70 -25.12 -21.46 -2.00
CA ARG A 70 -26.07 -22.53 -2.35
C ARG A 70 -25.38 -23.82 -2.85
N ALA A 71 -24.07 -23.79 -3.11
CA ALA A 71 -23.32 -24.92 -3.66
C ALA A 71 -22.73 -25.89 -2.61
N THR A 72 -22.80 -25.57 -1.32
CA THR A 72 -22.17 -26.38 -0.25
C THR A 72 -23.07 -27.37 0.49
N ASP A 73 -24.36 -27.49 0.13
CA ASP A 73 -25.30 -28.39 0.84
C ASP A 73 -25.57 -29.76 0.14
N ALA A 74 -24.74 -30.17 -0.82
CA ALA A 74 -24.88 -31.50 -1.43
C ALA A 74 -24.14 -32.59 -0.61
N THR A 75 -24.94 -33.41 0.10
CA THR A 75 -24.54 -34.61 0.86
C THR A 75 -23.88 -35.68 -0.03
N PRO A 76 -22.84 -36.41 0.40
CA PRO A 76 -22.22 -37.46 -0.40
C PRO A 76 -22.92 -38.82 -0.24
N ALA A 77 -23.26 -39.48 -1.36
CA ALA A 77 -23.69 -40.88 -1.40
C ALA A 77 -22.59 -41.79 -1.98
N THR A 78 -22.40 -42.93 -1.34
CA THR A 78 -21.39 -43.99 -1.59
C THR A 78 -21.70 -44.83 -2.84
N PRO A 79 -20.69 -45.40 -3.56
CA PRO A 79 -20.90 -46.03 -4.88
C PRO A 79 -21.13 -47.55 -4.84
N SER A 80 -21.81 -48.09 -5.85
CA SER A 80 -21.97 -49.53 -6.11
C SER A 80 -21.70 -49.86 -7.59
N VAL A 81 -20.59 -50.59 -7.80
CA VAL A 81 -20.28 -51.67 -8.77
C VAL A 81 -20.54 -51.48 -10.29
N ALA A 82 -19.46 -51.69 -11.06
CA ALA A 82 -19.32 -51.70 -12.54
C ALA A 82 -19.65 -53.09 -13.17
N PRO A 83 -19.28 -53.44 -14.43
CA PRO A 83 -18.94 -52.67 -15.65
C PRO A 83 -19.71 -53.14 -16.92
N THR A 84 -19.52 -52.51 -18.09
CA THR A 84 -19.27 -53.17 -19.41
C THR A 84 -19.40 -52.19 -20.60
N ALA A 85 -18.52 -52.43 -21.60
CA ALA A 85 -18.53 -52.05 -23.01
C ALA A 85 -17.82 -50.76 -23.47
N ALA A 86 -16.85 -51.01 -24.35
CA ALA A 86 -16.04 -50.07 -25.10
C ALA A 86 -16.82 -49.39 -26.23
N SER A 87 -16.41 -48.16 -26.58
CA SER A 87 -16.52 -47.60 -27.92
C SER A 87 -15.44 -46.54 -28.13
N THR A 88 -14.88 -46.59 -29.34
CA THR A 88 -13.80 -45.80 -29.91
C THR A 88 -14.24 -44.38 -30.30
N GLU A 89 -13.25 -43.49 -30.46
CA GLU A 89 -13.25 -42.21 -31.21
C GLU A 89 -13.90 -40.97 -30.58
N ALA A 90 -13.07 -39.95 -30.27
CA ALA A 90 -13.02 -38.69 -31.01
C ALA A 90 -12.28 -37.59 -30.22
N SER A 91 -11.44 -36.84 -30.92
CA SER A 91 -10.71 -35.65 -30.46
C SER A 91 -11.54 -34.71 -29.58
N ALA A 92 -11.08 -34.50 -28.34
CA ALA A 92 -11.63 -33.48 -27.46
C ALA A 92 -11.18 -32.08 -27.90
N THR A 93 -12.06 -31.40 -28.62
CA THR A 93 -12.09 -29.93 -28.71
C THR A 93 -12.46 -29.36 -27.34
N PRO A 94 -11.65 -28.52 -26.67
CA PRO A 94 -12.02 -27.98 -25.36
C PRO A 94 -12.72 -26.64 -25.52
N ALA A 95 -14.00 -26.62 -25.90
CA ALA A 95 -14.79 -25.38 -25.88
C ALA A 95 -16.31 -25.64 -26.03
N ALA A 96 -16.97 -26.25 -25.06
CA ALA A 96 -18.44 -26.24 -25.05
C ALA A 96 -19.14 -26.39 -23.68
N SER A 97 -18.46 -26.68 -22.57
CA SER A 97 -19.16 -27.10 -21.33
C SER A 97 -19.29 -26.05 -20.22
N THR A 98 -18.90 -24.78 -20.40
CA THR A 98 -18.98 -23.77 -19.32
C THR A 98 -20.30 -23.02 -19.23
N CYS A 99 -21.26 -23.24 -20.14
CA CYS A 99 -22.54 -22.52 -20.13
C CYS A 99 -23.66 -23.22 -19.35
N GLU A 100 -23.48 -24.47 -18.92
CA GLU A 100 -24.55 -25.26 -18.31
C GLU A 100 -24.81 -24.91 -16.83
N THR A 101 -23.94 -24.11 -16.21
CA THR A 101 -23.98 -23.81 -14.77
C THR A 101 -24.54 -22.41 -14.43
N CYS A 102 -24.89 -21.58 -15.41
CA CYS A 102 -25.39 -20.23 -15.17
C CYS A 102 -26.80 -20.02 -15.77
N ASP A 103 -27.71 -19.52 -14.94
CA ASP A 103 -29.13 -19.24 -15.27
C ASP A 103 -29.34 -17.92 -16.07
N ILE A 104 -28.26 -17.36 -16.65
CA ILE A 104 -28.21 -16.07 -17.37
C ILE A 104 -27.69 -16.34 -18.78
N ASP A 105 -28.09 -15.51 -19.76
CA ASP A 105 -27.60 -15.54 -21.15
C ASP A 105 -26.09 -15.88 -21.25
N CYS A 106 -25.76 -16.88 -22.07
CA CYS A 106 -24.44 -17.48 -22.22
C CYS A 106 -23.34 -16.43 -22.48
N GLU A 107 -23.64 -15.40 -23.25
CA GLU A 107 -22.66 -14.35 -23.57
C GLU A 107 -22.34 -13.49 -22.34
N THR A 108 -23.33 -13.19 -21.51
CA THR A 108 -23.14 -12.43 -20.26
C THR A 108 -22.26 -13.22 -19.28
N CYS A 109 -22.48 -14.53 -19.19
CA CYS A 109 -21.66 -15.42 -18.36
C CYS A 109 -20.20 -15.43 -18.81
N ARG A 110 -19.98 -15.55 -20.13
CA ARG A 110 -18.64 -15.56 -20.73
C ARG A 110 -17.90 -14.23 -20.53
N GLU A 111 -18.60 -13.10 -20.65
CA GLU A 111 -18.01 -11.79 -20.40
C GLU A 111 -17.65 -11.59 -18.92
N SER A 112 -18.50 -12.04 -18.00
CA SER A 112 -18.20 -11.98 -16.57
C SER A 112 -16.95 -12.79 -16.19
N ASP A 113 -16.78 -13.98 -16.76
CA ASP A 113 -15.59 -14.82 -16.55
C ASP A 113 -14.32 -14.16 -17.12
N ARG A 114 -14.41 -13.57 -18.32
CA ARG A 114 -13.30 -12.79 -18.91
C ARG A 114 -12.89 -11.63 -18.02
N GLN A 115 -13.87 -10.88 -17.50
CA GLN A 115 -13.63 -9.76 -16.61
C GLN A 115 -13.00 -10.23 -15.28
N ALA A 116 -13.50 -11.32 -14.69
CA ALA A 116 -12.93 -11.90 -13.48
C ALA A 116 -11.46 -12.32 -13.70
N ARG A 117 -11.16 -13.04 -14.78
CA ARG A 117 -9.79 -13.42 -15.14
C ARG A 117 -8.90 -12.22 -15.41
N TYR A 118 -9.43 -11.15 -16.00
CA TYR A 118 -8.69 -9.90 -16.20
C TYR A 118 -8.32 -9.25 -14.87
N VAL A 119 -9.29 -9.07 -13.96
CA VAL A 119 -9.06 -8.48 -12.64
C VAL A 119 -8.04 -9.28 -11.84
N MET A 120 -8.15 -10.62 -11.83
CA MET A 120 -7.21 -11.48 -11.11
C MET A 120 -5.79 -11.42 -11.69
N ARG A 121 -5.64 -11.41 -13.02
CA ARG A 121 -4.33 -11.24 -13.68
C ARG A 121 -3.73 -9.86 -13.41
N ARG A 122 -4.54 -8.81 -13.40
CA ARG A 122 -4.09 -7.46 -13.10
C ARG A 122 -3.62 -7.35 -11.64
N ARG A 123 -4.40 -7.87 -10.69
CA ARG A 123 -4.04 -7.91 -9.27
C ARG A 123 -2.74 -8.68 -9.04
N SER A 124 -2.61 -9.90 -9.58
CA SER A 124 -1.40 -10.71 -9.39
C SER A 124 -0.15 -10.03 -9.95
N SER A 125 -0.27 -9.33 -11.08
CA SER A 125 0.81 -8.51 -11.63
C SER A 125 1.18 -7.35 -10.71
N LEU A 126 0.20 -6.58 -10.22
CA LEU A 126 0.45 -5.47 -9.29
C LEU A 126 1.06 -5.94 -7.97
N LEU A 127 0.58 -7.04 -7.39
CA LEU A 127 1.11 -7.60 -6.15
C LEU A 127 2.53 -8.14 -6.32
N ARG A 128 2.86 -8.71 -7.50
CA ARG A 128 4.23 -9.12 -7.80
C ARG A 128 5.18 -7.93 -7.85
N THR A 129 4.77 -6.85 -8.51
CA THR A 129 5.55 -5.62 -8.58
C THR A 129 5.63 -4.94 -7.21
N HIS A 130 4.54 -4.90 -6.44
CA HIS A 130 4.52 -4.42 -5.06
C HIS A 130 5.55 -5.15 -4.20
N ARG A 131 5.55 -6.49 -4.23
CA ARG A 131 6.53 -7.31 -3.49
C ARG A 131 7.97 -6.98 -3.89
N ALA A 132 8.23 -6.81 -5.18
CA ALA A 132 9.57 -6.44 -5.65
C ALA A 132 10.01 -5.07 -5.10
N PHE A 133 9.15 -4.06 -5.17
CA PHE A 133 9.42 -2.74 -4.57
C PHE A 133 9.47 -2.78 -3.04
N GLY A 134 8.68 -3.63 -2.39
CA GLY A 134 8.71 -3.86 -0.95
C GLY A 134 10.06 -4.40 -0.50
N ILE A 135 10.59 -5.42 -1.19
CA ILE A 135 11.92 -5.98 -0.91
C ILE A 135 13.00 -4.92 -1.11
N ALA A 136 12.91 -4.15 -2.20
CA ALA A 136 13.85 -3.07 -2.48
C ALA A 136 13.79 -1.97 -1.40
N ALA A 137 12.59 -1.56 -0.99
CA ALA A 137 12.39 -0.57 0.07
C ALA A 137 12.92 -1.06 1.42
N TRP A 138 12.65 -2.32 1.79
CA TRP A 138 13.17 -2.93 3.00
C TRP A 138 14.71 -2.98 3.00
N SER A 139 15.31 -3.39 1.87
CA SER A 139 16.77 -3.47 1.72
C SER A 139 17.41 -2.09 1.80
N SER A 140 16.80 -1.09 1.15
CA SER A 140 17.24 0.30 1.22
C SER A 140 17.10 0.86 2.63
N LEU A 141 16.00 0.59 3.34
CA LEU A 141 15.79 1.03 4.72
C LEU A 141 16.81 0.40 5.66
N LEU A 142 17.19 -0.87 5.47
CA LEU A 142 18.26 -1.50 6.25
C LEU A 142 19.59 -0.73 6.10
N VAL A 143 19.94 -0.30 4.88
CA VAL A 143 21.14 0.53 4.65
C VAL A 143 20.99 1.90 5.34
N THR A 144 19.83 2.54 5.20
CA THR A 144 19.53 3.80 5.89
C THR A 144 19.67 3.67 7.41
N GLU A 145 19.17 2.57 7.99
CA GLU A 145 19.21 2.27 9.41
C GLU A 145 20.64 2.03 9.89
N ALA A 146 21.45 1.27 9.14
CA ALA A 146 22.85 1.06 9.46
C ALA A 146 23.64 2.38 9.50
N LEU A 147 23.43 3.24 8.49
CA LEU A 147 24.06 4.57 8.45
C LEU A 147 23.54 5.47 9.58
N GLY A 148 22.24 5.43 9.87
CA GLY A 148 21.63 6.16 10.98
C GLY A 148 22.14 5.70 12.35
N THR A 149 22.40 4.41 12.50
CA THR A 149 22.96 3.81 13.71
C THR A 149 24.39 4.30 13.94
N ILE A 150 25.23 4.35 12.90
CA ILE A 150 26.58 4.92 12.99
C ILE A 150 26.50 6.37 13.45
N LEU A 151 25.60 7.18 12.87
CA LEU A 151 25.40 8.57 13.29
C LEU A 151 24.94 8.68 14.75
N ALA A 152 24.04 7.78 15.20
CA ALA A 152 23.51 7.76 16.56
C ALA A 152 24.59 7.38 17.59
N ILE A 153 25.47 6.43 17.26
CA ILE A 153 26.61 6.04 18.11
C ILE A 153 27.63 7.18 18.20
N ASN A 154 27.84 7.90 17.10
CA ASN A 154 28.84 8.96 17.00
C ASN A 154 28.41 10.29 17.63
N SER A 155 27.10 10.50 17.83
CA SER A 155 26.52 11.78 18.26
C SER A 155 25.88 11.69 19.65
N PRO A 156 25.78 12.80 20.41
CA PRO A 156 25.28 12.75 21.79
C PRO A 156 23.79 12.41 21.90
N THR A 157 23.39 11.22 22.31
CA THR A 157 21.97 10.83 22.51
C THR A 157 21.63 10.82 24.00
N TRP A 158 20.40 10.45 24.39
CA TRP A 158 20.12 10.18 25.81
C TRP A 158 20.89 8.97 26.35
N PHE A 159 21.48 8.15 25.48
CA PHE A 159 22.27 6.98 25.86
C PHE A 159 23.74 7.30 26.13
N GLY A 160 24.20 8.52 25.84
CA GLY A 160 25.57 8.96 26.08
C GLY A 160 26.02 10.08 25.14
N ASP A 161 27.23 10.59 25.35
CA ASP A 161 27.76 11.72 24.57
C ASP A 161 28.25 11.34 23.16
N GLY A 162 28.30 10.04 22.87
CA GLY A 162 28.67 9.49 21.57
C GLY A 162 30.18 9.36 21.37
N ALA A 163 30.59 8.52 20.42
CA ALA A 163 31.98 8.18 20.20
C ALA A 163 32.85 9.39 19.82
N CYS A 164 32.33 10.34 19.02
CA CYS A 164 33.11 11.51 18.59
C CYS A 164 33.45 12.48 19.73
N ALA A 165 32.74 12.42 20.86
CA ALA A 165 33.07 13.23 22.04
C ALA A 165 34.35 12.71 22.74
N SER A 166 34.57 11.39 22.72
CA SER A 166 35.72 10.75 23.37
C SER A 166 36.89 10.51 22.42
N ASP A 167 36.61 10.19 21.16
CA ASP A 167 37.60 9.94 20.10
C ASP A 167 37.17 10.62 18.79
N PRO A 168 37.69 11.83 18.50
CA PRO A 168 37.40 12.54 17.25
C PRO A 168 37.88 11.81 15.99
N SER A 169 38.76 10.83 16.12
CA SER A 169 39.30 10.02 15.01
C SER A 169 38.48 8.76 14.71
N ALA A 170 37.45 8.47 15.52
CA ALA A 170 36.59 7.32 15.33
C ALA A 170 35.88 7.36 13.96
N PHE A 171 35.59 6.18 13.43
CA PHE A 171 34.96 6.02 12.12
C PHE A 171 33.62 6.78 12.05
N GLY A 172 33.46 7.62 11.03
CA GLY A 172 32.26 8.42 10.83
C GLY A 172 32.23 9.75 11.59
N CYS A 173 33.29 10.13 12.29
CA CYS A 173 33.50 11.47 12.82
C CYS A 173 34.12 12.40 11.74
N GLY A 174 33.64 13.65 11.62
CA GLY A 174 34.33 14.72 10.89
C GLY A 174 33.85 15.05 9.46
N SER A 175 33.79 14.09 8.53
CA SER A 175 33.64 14.42 7.09
C SER A 175 32.20 14.72 6.62
N GLY A 176 31.19 14.48 7.47
CA GLY A 176 29.78 14.57 7.08
C GLY A 176 29.32 13.53 6.04
N THR A 177 30.23 12.71 5.50
CA THR A 177 29.95 11.74 4.42
C THR A 177 28.89 10.73 4.84
N ILE A 178 28.97 10.20 6.06
CA ILE A 178 27.95 9.26 6.59
C ILE A 178 26.58 9.95 6.68
N GLY A 179 26.55 11.22 7.10
CA GLY A 179 25.32 12.03 7.14
C GLY A 179 24.71 12.20 5.76
N ALA A 180 25.54 12.51 4.75
CA ALA A 180 25.11 12.64 3.36
C ALA A 180 24.61 11.31 2.78
N LEU A 181 25.31 10.20 3.06
CA LEU A 181 24.88 8.86 2.63
C LEU A 181 23.59 8.43 3.31
N HIS A 182 23.43 8.70 4.60
CA HIS A 182 22.19 8.44 5.33
C HIS A 182 21.04 9.21 4.66
N LEU A 183 21.18 10.52 4.47
CA LEU A 183 20.17 11.35 3.80
C LEU A 183 19.84 10.85 2.39
N ALA A 184 20.84 10.57 1.57
CA ALA A 184 20.65 10.07 0.20
C ALA A 184 19.91 8.73 0.20
N SER A 185 20.33 7.79 1.05
CA SER A 185 19.65 6.50 1.20
C SER A 185 18.21 6.67 1.69
N SER A 186 17.93 7.62 2.59
CA SER A 186 16.57 7.92 3.07
C SER A 186 15.66 8.38 1.94
N PHE A 187 16.15 9.18 0.99
CA PHE A 187 15.36 9.56 -0.20
C PHE A 187 15.06 8.36 -1.09
N VAL A 188 16.05 7.51 -1.36
CA VAL A 188 15.85 6.27 -2.15
C VAL A 188 14.83 5.36 -1.48
N THR A 189 14.99 5.12 -0.17
CA THR A 189 14.06 4.33 0.64
C THR A 189 12.64 4.89 0.56
N THR A 190 12.48 6.21 0.70
CA THR A 190 11.18 6.88 0.62
C THR A 190 10.54 6.69 -0.76
N GLY A 191 11.30 6.85 -1.85
CA GLY A 191 10.81 6.65 -3.20
C GLY A 191 10.33 5.22 -3.45
N LEU A 192 11.16 4.23 -3.11
CA LEU A 192 10.83 2.81 -3.24
C LEU A 192 9.59 2.44 -2.41
N TYR A 193 9.54 2.92 -1.16
CA TYR A 193 8.43 2.68 -0.25
C TYR A 193 7.12 3.31 -0.76
N ALA A 194 7.17 4.56 -1.23
CA ALA A 194 6.01 5.24 -1.79
C ALA A 194 5.48 4.51 -3.04
N THR A 195 6.37 4.05 -3.92
CA THR A 195 5.98 3.23 -5.08
C THR A 195 5.31 1.93 -4.65
N ALA A 196 5.87 1.21 -3.67
CA ALA A 196 5.25 0.01 -3.13
C ALA A 196 3.84 0.30 -2.58
N GLY A 197 3.68 1.37 -1.80
CA GLY A 197 2.39 1.79 -1.26
C GLY A 197 1.36 2.14 -2.33
N ILE A 198 1.75 2.86 -3.38
CA ILE A 198 0.88 3.18 -4.52
C ILE A 198 0.42 1.90 -5.22
N LEU A 199 1.32 0.94 -5.45
CA LEU A 199 0.99 -0.34 -6.05
C LEU A 199 0.01 -1.16 -5.19
N ALA A 200 0.16 -1.11 -3.86
CA ALA A 200 -0.76 -1.76 -2.92
C ALA A 200 -2.17 -1.13 -2.97
N ILE A 201 -2.26 0.20 -2.98
CA ILE A 201 -3.54 0.92 -3.06
C ILE A 201 -4.23 0.68 -4.41
N ALA A 202 -3.46 0.60 -5.49
CA ALA A 202 -3.98 0.38 -6.84
C ALA A 202 -4.40 -1.07 -7.11
N ALA A 203 -3.99 -2.04 -6.27
CA ALA A 203 -4.35 -3.43 -6.43
C ALA A 203 -5.85 -3.64 -6.12
N PRO A 204 -6.66 -4.14 -7.07
CA PRO A 204 -8.08 -4.41 -6.83
C PRO A 204 -8.24 -5.42 -5.69
N ASP A 205 -9.14 -5.17 -4.72
CA ASP A 205 -9.44 -6.12 -3.64
C ASP A 205 -10.65 -7.00 -3.99
N PRO A 206 -10.47 -8.30 -4.31
CA PRO A 206 -11.58 -9.18 -4.55
C PRO A 206 -12.17 -9.57 -3.18
N ASP A 207 -13.44 -9.22 -3.01
CA ASP A 207 -14.39 -9.86 -2.09
C ASP A 207 -13.91 -10.07 -0.65
N ASN A 208 -13.39 -9.00 -0.03
CA ASN A 208 -13.00 -9.01 1.38
C ASN A 208 -11.98 -10.13 1.70
N ALA A 209 -10.88 -10.25 0.95
CA ALA A 209 -9.84 -11.26 1.17
C ALA A 209 -9.24 -11.31 2.59
N SER A 210 -9.55 -10.33 3.46
CA SER A 210 -9.19 -10.30 4.88
C SER A 210 -10.29 -10.79 5.83
N VAL A 211 -11.46 -11.13 5.30
CA VAL A 211 -12.65 -11.61 6.02
C VAL A 211 -12.71 -13.12 5.84
N GLY A 212 -12.20 -13.82 6.84
CA GLY A 212 -12.09 -15.27 6.89
C GLY A 212 -11.39 -15.68 8.20
N ASP A 213 -11.56 -16.93 8.58
CA ASP A 213 -10.92 -17.51 9.78
C ASP A 213 -9.68 -18.36 9.44
N ASP A 214 -9.33 -18.43 8.15
CA ASP A 214 -8.17 -19.17 7.67
C ASP A 214 -6.86 -18.41 7.93
N ARG A 215 -5.74 -19.15 7.84
CA ARG A 215 -4.41 -18.59 8.10
C ARG A 215 -4.09 -17.43 7.15
N ALA A 216 -4.47 -17.51 5.88
CA ALA A 216 -4.13 -16.49 4.89
C ALA A 216 -4.81 -15.16 5.18
N SER A 217 -6.11 -15.16 5.53
CA SER A 217 -6.82 -13.94 5.92
C SER A 217 -6.26 -13.35 7.22
N SER A 218 -5.86 -14.16 8.20
CA SER A 218 -5.22 -13.70 9.43
C SER A 218 -3.86 -13.03 9.17
N THR A 219 -3.00 -13.65 8.38
CA THR A 219 -1.71 -13.08 7.96
C THR A 219 -1.92 -11.75 7.25
N LEU A 220 -2.92 -11.66 6.36
CA LEU A 220 -3.24 -10.43 5.64
C LEU A 220 -3.71 -9.32 6.57
N ARG A 221 -4.55 -9.62 7.57
CA ARG A 221 -4.96 -8.64 8.59
C ARG A 221 -3.76 -8.12 9.37
N LEU A 222 -2.86 -9.01 9.79
CA LEU A 222 -1.66 -8.63 10.52
C LEU A 222 -0.72 -7.75 9.68
N HIS A 223 -0.47 -8.12 8.42
CA HIS A 223 0.29 -7.30 7.47
C HIS A 223 -0.33 -5.90 7.35
N LYS A 224 -1.65 -5.79 7.21
CA LYS A 224 -2.35 -4.50 7.12
C LYS A 224 -2.24 -3.67 8.39
N THR A 225 -2.27 -4.28 9.57
CA THR A 225 -2.03 -3.59 10.84
C THR A 225 -0.60 -3.07 10.91
N LEU A 226 0.39 -3.88 10.54
CA LEU A 226 1.80 -3.45 10.48
C LEU A 226 2.01 -2.34 9.46
N ALA A 227 1.27 -2.36 8.35
CA ALA A 227 1.30 -1.31 7.34
C ALA A 227 0.93 0.07 7.89
N TRP A 228 0.02 0.13 8.86
CA TRP A 228 -0.26 1.38 9.57
C TRP A 228 0.91 1.81 10.45
N VAL A 229 1.54 0.87 11.17
CA VAL A 229 2.67 1.16 12.06
C VAL A 229 3.87 1.66 11.27
N HIS A 230 4.35 0.87 10.29
CA HIS A 230 5.51 1.28 9.50
C HIS A 230 5.18 2.46 8.58
N GLY A 231 3.93 2.59 8.10
CA GLY A 231 3.48 3.76 7.33
C GLY A 231 3.53 5.06 8.11
N ALA A 232 3.04 5.07 9.36
CA ALA A 232 3.14 6.23 10.24
C ALA A 232 4.61 6.59 10.54
N GLY A 233 5.43 5.58 10.82
CA GLY A 233 6.87 5.75 11.04
C GLY A 233 7.60 6.37 9.85
N MET A 234 7.33 5.89 8.63
CA MET A 234 7.92 6.42 7.38
C MET A 234 7.57 7.89 7.12
N ILE A 235 6.45 8.38 7.65
CA ILE A 235 6.08 9.81 7.59
C ILE A 235 6.77 10.59 8.71
N LEU A 236 6.82 10.03 9.91
CA LEU A 236 7.34 10.71 11.09
C LEU A 236 8.86 10.91 11.03
N MET A 237 9.64 9.93 10.56
CA MET A 237 11.10 10.01 10.54
C MET A 237 11.65 11.21 9.76
N PRO A 238 11.24 11.49 8.49
CA PRO A 238 11.71 12.67 7.77
C PRO A 238 11.38 13.98 8.49
N ILE A 239 10.20 14.08 9.11
CA ILE A 239 9.79 15.26 9.89
C ILE A 239 10.73 15.44 11.07
N LEU A 240 10.98 14.39 11.86
CA LEU A 240 11.90 14.43 12.99
C LEU A 240 13.34 14.79 12.55
N GLY A 241 13.80 14.27 11.42
CA GLY A 241 15.12 14.61 10.87
C GLY A 241 15.23 16.09 10.45
N ILE A 242 14.21 16.63 9.79
CA ILE A 242 14.18 18.04 9.39
C ILE A 242 14.09 18.95 10.61
N LEU A 243 13.22 18.63 11.57
CA LEU A 243 13.09 19.43 12.80
C LEU A 243 14.39 19.36 13.62
N GLY A 244 14.95 18.17 13.82
CA GLY A 244 16.19 17.97 14.56
C GLY A 244 17.38 18.72 13.95
N SER A 245 17.47 18.82 12.63
CA SER A 245 18.56 19.59 11.96
C SER A 245 18.45 21.11 12.12
N ARG A 246 17.31 21.63 12.61
CA ARG A 246 17.06 23.06 12.81
C ARG A 246 17.13 23.49 14.27
N VAL A 247 17.23 22.53 15.19
CA VAL A 247 17.32 22.81 16.62
C VAL A 247 18.74 23.27 16.97
N SER A 248 18.86 24.42 17.62
CA SER A 248 20.14 24.96 18.11
C SER A 248 20.44 24.58 19.56
N ASP A 249 19.41 24.27 20.36
CA ASP A 249 19.56 23.83 21.74
C ASP A 249 20.14 22.40 21.78
N PRO A 250 21.28 22.18 22.47
CA PRO A 250 21.97 20.89 22.46
C PRO A 250 21.17 19.77 23.14
N ASP A 251 20.40 20.06 24.18
CA ASP A 251 19.62 19.08 24.92
C ASP A 251 18.37 18.67 24.14
N VAL A 252 17.73 19.65 23.49
CA VAL A 252 16.62 19.38 22.56
C VAL A 252 17.13 18.61 21.34
N GLY A 253 18.31 18.95 20.81
CA GLY A 253 18.94 18.22 19.71
C GLY A 253 19.27 16.77 20.08
N ARG A 254 19.73 16.53 21.32
CA ARG A 254 19.93 15.18 21.90
C ARG A 254 18.63 14.41 21.96
N ALA A 255 17.54 15.04 22.38
CA ALA A 255 16.21 14.44 22.41
C ALA A 255 15.73 14.04 21.00
N PHE A 256 15.77 14.96 20.03
CA PHE A 256 15.33 14.68 18.66
C PHE A 256 16.09 13.52 18.03
N ARG A 257 17.41 13.46 18.19
CA ARG A 257 18.22 12.35 17.66
C ARG A 257 17.85 11.03 18.32
N THR A 258 17.63 11.02 19.63
CA THR A 258 17.23 9.81 20.35
C THR A 258 15.85 9.31 19.91
N VAL A 259 14.87 10.21 19.83
CA VAL A 259 13.51 9.87 19.37
C VAL A 259 13.52 9.42 17.92
N HIS A 260 14.28 10.11 17.04
CA HIS A 260 14.42 9.73 15.64
C HIS A 260 14.99 8.32 15.49
N THR A 261 16.05 7.98 16.23
CA THR A 261 16.63 6.63 16.25
C THR A 261 15.63 5.59 16.77
N GLY A 262 14.91 5.88 17.87
CA GLY A 262 13.91 4.96 18.41
C GLY A 262 12.75 4.68 17.44
N VAL A 263 12.24 5.73 16.78
CA VAL A 263 11.20 5.60 15.74
C VAL A 263 11.75 4.87 14.51
N GLY A 264 13.02 5.08 14.16
CA GLY A 264 13.76 4.34 13.13
C GLY A 264 13.69 2.84 13.32
N TYR A 265 14.21 2.36 14.45
CA TYR A 265 14.18 0.94 14.78
C TYR A 265 12.76 0.37 14.84
N ALA A 266 11.81 1.08 15.43
CA ALA A 266 10.42 0.62 15.50
C ALA A 266 9.79 0.47 14.09
N THR A 267 10.06 1.43 13.20
CA THR A 267 9.59 1.41 11.82
C THR A 267 10.23 0.27 11.04
N PHE A 268 11.55 0.11 11.16
CA PHE A 268 12.28 -0.96 10.51
C PHE A 268 11.84 -2.35 10.98
N ALA A 269 11.61 -2.53 12.29
CA ALA A 269 11.09 -3.78 12.83
C ALA A 269 9.68 -4.10 12.31
N ALA A 270 8.77 -3.12 12.29
CA ALA A 270 7.43 -3.29 11.75
C ALA A 270 7.44 -3.63 10.25
N LEU A 271 8.26 -2.95 9.45
CA LEU A 271 8.43 -3.25 8.02
C LEU A 271 9.05 -4.64 7.80
N SER A 272 10.06 -5.01 8.60
CA SER A 272 10.71 -6.32 8.52
C SER A 272 9.73 -7.45 8.83
N TRP A 273 8.88 -7.26 9.85
CA TRP A 273 7.85 -8.24 10.16
C TRP A 273 6.78 -8.32 9.07
N ALA A 274 6.36 -7.19 8.51
CA ALA A 274 5.44 -7.16 7.37
C ALA A 274 6.03 -7.89 6.14
N MET A 275 7.31 -7.69 5.86
CA MET A 275 8.06 -8.38 4.79
C MET A 275 8.13 -9.89 5.04
N TYR A 276 8.43 -10.30 6.28
CA TYR A 276 8.45 -11.72 6.64
C TYR A 276 7.13 -12.42 6.31
N LEU A 277 6.00 -11.78 6.64
CA LEU A 277 4.65 -12.30 6.33
C LEU A 277 4.34 -12.36 4.83
N GLU A 278 5.01 -11.58 3.98
CA GLU A 278 4.84 -11.66 2.52
C GLU A 278 5.66 -12.80 1.88
N LEU A 279 6.73 -13.23 2.56
CA LEU A 279 7.63 -14.25 2.04
C LEU A 279 7.24 -15.67 2.47
N PHE A 280 6.55 -15.83 3.60
CA PHE A 280 6.26 -17.12 4.25
C PHE A 280 4.80 -17.24 4.69
#